data_AF-A0AAV4EI61-F1
#
_entry.id   AF-A0AAV4EI61-F1
#
_cell.length_a   1.000
_cell.length_b   1.000
_cell.length_c   1.000
_cell.angle_alpha   90.00
_cell.angle_beta   90.00
_cell.angle_gamma   90.00
#
_symmetry.space_group_name_H-M   'P 1'
#
loop_
_entity.id
_entity.type
_entity.pdbx_description
1 polymer ?
#
loop_
_entity_poly.entity_id
_entity_poly.type
_entity_poly.pdbx_seq_one_letter_code
_entity_poly.pdbx_strand_id
1 'polypeptide(L)'
;MINKRSADTDSHKELSTAEKRESGTRVQNTLLAFSAFINLFEVEEGLVSLASGRKVQEDVADDLLSVERKDKELFESFVKNRLKEKTEGFHKPLQRNKTNTISSLKKETT
;
A
#
# COMPACT_ATOMS: atom_id res chain seq x y z
N MET A 1 -26.85 18.61 -68.64
CA MET A 1 -25.40 18.72 -68.40
C MET A 1 -25.06 17.97 -67.13
N ILE A 2 -24.23 16.93 -67.25
CA ILE A 2 -23.86 16.04 -66.14
C ILE A 2 -22.74 16.74 -65.36
N ASN A 3 -23.04 17.18 -64.13
CA ASN A 3 -22.01 17.65 -63.22
C ASN A 3 -21.19 16.44 -62.75
N LYS A 4 -19.99 16.30 -63.31
CA LYS A 4 -18.97 15.35 -62.86
C LYS A 4 -18.66 15.66 -61.39
N ARG A 5 -19.02 14.75 -60.49
CA ARG A 5 -18.43 14.71 -59.15
C ARG A 5 -16.96 14.32 -59.35
N SER A 6 -16.07 15.26 -59.08
CA SER A 6 -14.63 15.00 -59.02
C SER A 6 -14.37 13.94 -57.95
N ALA A 7 -13.81 12.83 -58.39
CA ALA A 7 -13.19 11.83 -57.54
C ALA A 7 -11.96 12.48 -56.90
N ASP A 8 -12.00 12.69 -55.59
CA ASP A 8 -10.82 12.86 -54.73
C ASP A 8 -11.29 12.81 -53.27
N THR A 9 -11.58 11.60 -52.78
CA THR A 9 -11.75 11.35 -51.35
C THR A 9 -11.05 10.04 -51.00
N ASP A 10 -9.74 10.00 -51.20
CA ASP A 10 -8.86 9.07 -50.50
C ASP A 10 -7.61 9.82 -50.03
N SER A 11 -7.85 10.95 -49.35
CA SER A 11 -6.81 11.62 -48.56
C SER A 11 -7.10 11.31 -47.10
N HIS A 12 -6.17 10.63 -46.45
CA HIS A 12 -6.24 10.35 -45.02
C HIS A 12 -6.56 11.64 -44.26
N LYS A 13 -7.64 11.62 -43.47
CA LYS A 13 -8.08 12.78 -42.71
C LYS A 13 -7.06 13.06 -41.60
N GLU A 14 -6.16 14.00 -41.85
CA GLU A 14 -5.20 14.50 -40.86
C GLU A 14 -5.93 15.08 -39.64
N LEU A 15 -5.43 14.77 -38.44
CA LEU A 15 -5.95 15.36 -37.21
C LEU A 15 -5.67 16.87 -37.18
N SER A 16 -6.67 17.64 -36.77
CA SER A 16 -6.52 19.06 -36.52
C SER A 16 -5.55 19.33 -35.37
N THR A 17 -5.01 20.54 -35.31
CA THR A 17 -4.10 20.98 -34.24
C THR A 17 -4.74 20.88 -32.84
N ALA A 18 -6.05 21.13 -32.74
CA ALA A 18 -6.80 20.99 -31.50
C ALA A 18 -6.89 19.53 -31.03
N GLU A 19 -7.20 18.60 -31.96
CA GLU A 19 -7.28 17.16 -31.66
C GLU A 19 -5.90 16.59 -31.27
N LYS A 20 -4.83 17.05 -31.93
CA LYS A 20 -3.45 16.69 -31.56
C LYS A 20 -3.11 17.14 -30.12
N ARG A 21 -3.54 18.35 -29.73
CA ARG A 21 -3.33 18.88 -28.36
C ARG A 21 -4.15 18.13 -27.30
N GLU A 22 -5.40 17.81 -27.60
CA GLU A 22 -6.25 17.05 -26.70
C GLU A 22 -5.70 15.63 -26.49
N SER A 23 -5.28 14.98 -27.58
CA SER A 23 -4.62 13.67 -27.52
C SER A 23 -3.37 13.70 -26.65
N GLY A 24 -2.50 14.72 -26.83
CA GLY A 24 -1.32 14.91 -25.98
C GLY A 24 -1.67 15.08 -24.49
N THR A 25 -2.72 15.85 -24.20
CA THR A 25 -3.20 16.05 -22.81
C THR A 25 -3.69 14.73 -22.20
N ARG A 26 -4.42 13.91 -22.97
CA ARG A 26 -4.90 12.60 -22.51
C ARG A 26 -3.76 11.61 -22.26
N VAL A 27 -2.75 11.60 -23.12
CA VAL A 27 -1.53 10.79 -22.92
C VAL A 27 -0.83 11.22 -21.64
N GLN A 28 -0.68 12.52 -21.42
CA GLN A 28 -0.01 13.05 -20.24
C GLN A 28 -0.78 12.75 -18.95
N ASN A 29 -2.10 12.85 -18.96
CA ASN A 29 -2.95 12.45 -17.83
C ASN A 29 -2.85 10.95 -17.54
N THR A 30 -2.78 10.12 -18.57
CA THR A 30 -2.60 8.67 -18.43
C THR A 30 -1.23 8.36 -17.81
N LEU A 31 -0.18 9.00 -18.30
CA LEU A 31 1.18 8.87 -17.74
C LEU A 31 1.21 9.29 -16.27
N LEU A 32 0.57 10.41 -15.93
CA LEU A 32 0.47 10.86 -14.54
C LEU A 32 -0.26 9.84 -13.65
N ALA A 33 -1.37 9.28 -14.12
CA ALA A 33 -2.10 8.26 -13.37
C ALA A 33 -1.27 6.99 -13.14
N PHE A 34 -0.50 6.54 -14.14
CA PHE A 34 0.42 5.41 -13.97
C PHE A 34 1.60 5.74 -13.05
N SER A 35 2.15 6.95 -13.12
CA SER A 35 3.24 7.39 -12.24
C SER A 35 2.80 7.57 -10.78
N ALA A 36 1.52 7.90 -10.55
CA ALA A 36 0.94 8.00 -9.22
C ALA A 36 0.48 6.64 -8.67
N PHE A 37 0.50 5.59 -9.49
CA PHE A 37 0.19 4.25 -9.04
C PHE A 37 1.34 3.74 -8.20
N ILE A 38 1.06 3.43 -6.93
CA ILE A 38 2.06 2.88 -6.02
C ILE A 38 2.51 1.53 -6.58
N ASN A 39 3.77 1.44 -6.96
CA ASN A 39 4.38 0.19 -7.37
C ASN A 39 4.51 -0.71 -6.14
N LEU A 40 3.62 -1.69 -6.01
CA LEU A 40 3.60 -2.65 -4.91
C LEU A 40 4.88 -3.50 -4.79
N PHE A 41 5.77 -3.44 -5.79
CA PHE A 41 7.06 -4.13 -5.82
C PHE A 41 8.26 -3.20 -5.58
N GLU A 42 8.08 -1.88 -5.61
CA GLU A 42 9.07 -0.94 -5.05
C GLU A 42 8.81 -0.85 -3.56
N VAL A 43 9.65 -1.55 -2.81
CA VAL A 43 9.60 -1.55 -1.35
C VAL A 43 10.18 -0.22 -0.87
N GLU A 44 9.32 0.76 -0.62
CA GLU A 44 9.71 1.91 0.18
C GLU A 44 10.11 1.43 1.59
N GLU A 45 11.17 2.01 2.17
CA GLU A 45 11.56 1.69 3.55
C GLU A 45 10.44 2.08 4.53
N GLY A 46 9.99 1.10 5.32
CA GLY A 46 8.99 1.28 6.38
C GLY A 46 7.85 0.26 6.34
N LEU A 47 6.91 0.38 7.27
CA LEU A 47 5.69 -0.43 7.26
C LEU A 47 4.70 0.08 6.22
N VAL A 48 4.22 -0.84 5.39
CA VAL A 48 3.22 -0.57 4.35
C VAL A 48 1.98 -1.42 4.61
N SER A 49 0.82 -0.80 4.46
CA SER A 49 -0.47 -1.50 4.51
C SER A 49 -0.62 -2.40 3.27
N LEU A 50 -0.70 -3.71 3.46
CA LEU A 50 -0.92 -4.66 2.36
C LEU A 50 -2.23 -4.42 1.60
N ALA A 51 -3.26 -3.91 2.27
CA ALA A 51 -4.58 -3.69 1.66
C ALA A 51 -4.64 -2.41 0.80
N SER A 52 -3.85 -1.39 1.14
CA SER A 52 -3.94 -0.07 0.49
C SER A 52 -2.65 0.35 -0.22
N GLY A 53 -1.54 -0.37 -0.03
CA GLY A 53 -0.22 0.03 -0.50
C GLY A 53 0.32 1.30 0.16
N ARG A 54 -0.39 1.89 1.14
CA ARG A 54 0.01 3.14 1.78
C ARG A 54 0.99 2.89 2.91
N LYS A 55 1.99 3.76 3.03
CA LYS A 55 2.89 3.83 4.18
C LYS A 55 2.08 4.12 5.45
N VAL A 56 2.39 3.36 6.50
CA VAL A 56 1.79 3.53 7.82
C VAL A 56 2.40 4.78 8.47
N GLN A 57 1.61 5.52 9.26
CA GLN A 57 2.11 6.66 10.02
C GLN A 57 3.19 6.20 11.02
N GLU A 58 4.17 7.06 11.29
CA GLU A 58 5.37 6.70 12.06
C GLU A 58 5.03 6.26 13.50
N ASP A 59 4.09 6.94 14.14
CA ASP A 59 3.55 6.59 15.47
C ASP A 59 2.93 5.18 15.49
N VAL A 60 2.09 4.88 14.50
CA VAL A 60 1.45 3.57 14.36
C VAL A 60 2.49 2.49 14.01
N ALA A 61 3.48 2.82 13.19
CA ALA A 61 4.56 1.90 12.82
C ALA A 61 5.42 1.54 14.03
N ASP A 62 5.79 2.52 14.85
CA ASP A 62 6.56 2.32 16.08
C ASP A 62 5.79 1.45 17.09
N ASP A 63 4.50 1.73 17.28
CA ASP A 63 3.64 0.93 18.15
C ASP A 63 3.59 -0.53 17.68
N LEU A 64 3.36 -0.78 16.38
CA LEU A 64 3.32 -2.12 15.80
C LEU A 64 4.66 -2.86 15.97
N LEU A 65 5.77 -2.19 15.67
CA LEU A 65 7.12 -2.76 15.82
C LEU A 65 7.49 -3.01 17.30
N SER A 66 6.95 -2.20 18.22
CA SER A 66 7.18 -2.41 19.65
C SER A 66 6.43 -3.65 20.17
N VAL A 67 5.22 -3.90 19.66
CA VAL A 67 4.42 -5.07 19.98
C VAL A 67 5.09 -6.34 19.45
N GLU A 68 5.53 -6.32 18.20
CA GLU A 68 6.22 -7.45 17.58
C GLU A 68 7.48 -7.86 18.38
N ARG A 69 8.28 -6.87 18.79
CA ARG A 69 9.48 -7.10 19.62
C ARG A 69 9.14 -7.77 20.95
N LYS A 70 8.16 -7.25 21.67
CA LYS A 70 7.73 -7.81 22.96
C LYS A 70 7.20 -9.24 22.84
N ASP A 71 6.46 -9.53 21.78
CA ASP A 71 5.90 -10.85 21.55
C ASP A 71 6.98 -11.86 21.13
N LYS A 72 8.00 -11.41 20.40
CA LYS A 72 9.18 -12.23 20.10
C LYS A 72 9.96 -12.59 21.36
N GLU A 73 10.22 -11.62 22.23
CA GLU A 73 10.87 -11.85 23.53
C GLU A 73 10.07 -12.84 24.40
N LEU A 74 8.74 -12.69 24.43
CA LEU A 74 7.85 -13.60 25.13
C LEU A 74 7.96 -15.02 24.56
N PHE A 75 7.96 -15.17 23.23
CA PHE A 75 8.12 -16.46 22.57
C PHE A 75 9.48 -17.10 22.88
N GLU A 76 10.56 -16.33 22.82
CA GLU A 76 11.90 -16.82 23.16
C GLU A 76 11.99 -17.27 24.62
N SER A 77 11.38 -16.51 25.54
CA SER A 77 11.29 -16.87 26.96
C SER A 77 10.50 -18.17 27.17
N PHE A 78 9.41 -18.37 26.43
CA PHE A 78 8.63 -19.61 26.48
C PHE A 78 9.47 -20.81 26.04
N VAL A 79 10.16 -20.69 24.91
CA VAL A 79 11.02 -21.76 24.38
C VAL A 79 12.12 -22.09 25.39
N LYS A 80 12.76 -21.07 25.97
CA LYS A 80 13.82 -21.26 26.97
C LYS A 80 13.28 -21.93 28.24
N ASN A 81 12.27 -21.35 28.87
CA ASN A 81 11.81 -21.75 30.19
C ASN A 81 11.06 -23.09 30.17
N ARG A 82 10.28 -23.37 29.12
CA ARG A 82 9.40 -24.55 29.08
C ARG A 82 9.94 -25.69 28.24
N LEU A 83 10.61 -25.41 27.12
CA LEU A 83 11.09 -26.46 26.22
C LEU A 83 12.52 -26.89 26.57
N LYS A 84 13.42 -25.93 26.82
CA LYS A 84 14.83 -26.22 27.10
C LYS A 84 15.09 -26.51 28.57
N GLU A 85 14.80 -25.53 29.44
CA GLU A 85 15.17 -25.57 30.86
C GLU A 85 14.13 -26.27 31.72
N LYS A 86 12.87 -26.38 31.24
CA LYS A 86 11.73 -27.00 31.93
C LYS A 86 11.49 -26.44 33.35
N THR A 87 11.87 -25.19 33.57
CA THR A 87 11.70 -24.45 34.84
C THR A 87 10.23 -24.12 35.09
N GLU A 88 9.46 -23.94 34.02
CA GLU A 88 8.02 -23.78 34.06
C GLU A 88 7.30 -25.01 33.50
N GLY A 89 6.19 -25.40 34.14
CA GLY A 89 5.32 -26.46 33.63
C GLY A 89 4.73 -26.09 32.27
N PHE A 90 4.81 -27.01 31.31
CA PHE A 90 4.36 -26.80 29.93
C PHE A 90 2.92 -26.27 29.84
N HIS A 91 2.02 -26.81 30.68
CA HIS A 91 0.61 -26.45 30.73
C HIS A 91 0.28 -25.15 31.49
N LYS A 92 1.28 -24.46 32.07
CA LYS A 92 1.01 -23.17 32.71
C LYS A 92 0.47 -22.20 31.66
N PRO A 93 -0.50 -21.33 31.99
CA PRO A 93 -0.97 -20.31 31.04
C PRO A 93 0.20 -19.45 30.55
N LEU A 94 0.20 -19.08 29.26
CA LEU A 94 1.14 -18.09 28.75
C LEU A 94 0.68 -16.71 29.20
N GLN A 95 1.56 -15.94 29.85
CA GLN A 95 1.30 -14.54 30.17
C GLN A 95 1.07 -13.78 28.86
N ARG A 96 -0.12 -13.23 28.68
CA ARG A 96 -0.44 -12.42 27.50
C ARG A 96 0.02 -10.99 27.74
N ASN A 97 0.79 -10.45 26.82
CA ASN A 97 1.09 -9.02 26.80
C ASN A 97 -0.21 -8.25 26.62
N LYS A 98 -0.51 -7.32 27.55
CA LYS A 98 -1.61 -6.36 27.36
C LYS A 98 -1.11 -5.30 26.39
N THR A 99 -1.35 -5.51 25.11
CA THR A 99 -1.09 -4.52 24.06
C THR A 99 -2.26 -3.55 23.98
N ASN A 100 -1.97 -2.32 23.53
CA ASN A 100 -3.02 -1.33 23.31
C ASN A 100 -3.93 -1.84 22.17
N THR A 101 -5.21 -2.01 22.47
CA THR A 101 -6.21 -2.37 21.46
C THR A 101 -6.74 -1.09 20.79
N ILE A 102 -7.35 -1.23 19.61
CA ILE A 102 -7.97 -0.12 18.88
C ILE A 102 -8.99 0.65 19.75
N SER A 103 -9.65 -0.04 20.70
CA SER A 103 -10.56 0.57 21.67
C SER A 103 -9.87 1.54 22.65
N SER A 104 -8.58 1.36 22.90
CA SER A 104 -7.78 2.18 23.80
C SER A 104 -7.35 3.50 23.17
N LEU A 105 -7.40 3.62 21.84
CA LEU A 105 -7.03 4.83 21.08
C LEU A 105 -8.09 5.94 21.13
N LYS A 106 -9.30 5.70 21.67
CA LYS A 106 -10.42 6.66 21.70
C LYS A 106 -10.41 7.62 22.90
N LYS A 107 -9.24 8.12 23.33
CA LYS A 107 -9.18 8.98 24.52
C LYS A 107 -8.40 10.29 24.38
N GLU A 108 -8.13 10.76 23.17
CA GLU A 108 -7.67 12.14 22.99
C GLU A 108 -8.37 12.81 21.81
N THR A 109 -9.47 13.50 22.11
CA THR A 109 -9.92 14.69 21.37
C THR A 109 -10.80 15.48 22.33
N THR A 110 -10.16 16.38 23.07
CA THR A 110 -10.80 17.57 23.67
C THR A 110 -10.60 18.71 22.68
#